data_AF-A0A9Q0F609-F1
#
_entry.id   AF-A0A9Q0F609-F1
#
_cell.length_a   1.000
_cell.length_b   1.000
_cell.length_c   1.000
_cell.angle_alpha   90.00
_cell.angle_beta   90.00
_cell.angle_gamma   90.00
#
_symmetry.space_group_name_H-M   'P 1'
#
loop_
_entity.id
_entity.type
_entity.pdbx_description
1 polymer ?
#
loop_
_entity_poly.entity_id
_entity_poly.type
_entity_poly.pdbx_seq_one_letter_code
_entity_poly.pdbx_strand_id
1 'polypeptide(L)' 'MYVEIGGPTLDPSQDCCSVIKNVDIPCACKYLTSDIQALIDMDKVVHVADFCGVPLEHGSQCGSYTVP' A
#
# COMPACT_ATOMS: atom_id res chain seq x y z
N MET A 1 -1.84 11.64 -6.47
CA MET A 1 -1.21 10.29 -6.49
C MET A 1 -2.02 9.35 -5.59
N TYR A 2 -2.10 8.03 -5.82
CA TYR A 2 -3.06 7.16 -5.10
C TYR A 2 -2.85 7.11 -3.57
N VAL A 3 -1.59 7.21 -3.13
CA VAL A 3 -1.19 7.05 -1.72
C VAL A 3 -0.68 8.34 -1.09
N GLU A 4 -1.07 9.49 -1.64
CA GLU A 4 -0.60 10.79 -1.19
C GLU A 4 -1.28 11.23 0.12
N ILE A 5 -0.49 11.77 1.05
CA ILE A 5 -0.99 12.30 2.33
C ILE A 5 -1.90 13.50 2.09
N GLY A 6 -3.05 13.54 2.77
CA GLY A 6 -4.00 14.66 2.69
C GLY A 6 -4.82 14.75 1.39
N GLY A 7 -4.50 13.95 0.37
CA GLY A 7 -5.33 13.81 -0.82
C GLY A 7 -6.63 13.03 -0.56
N PRO A 8 -7.53 12.91 -1.55
CA PRO A 8 -8.64 11.96 -1.47
C PRO A 8 -8.14 10.50 -1.53
N THR A 9 -8.96 9.56 -1.05
CA THR A 9 -8.82 8.13 -1.37
C THR A 9 -9.39 7.91 -2.77
N LEU A 10 -8.59 7.32 -3.66
CA LEU A 10 -8.94 7.11 -5.06
C LEU A 10 -8.79 5.64 -5.41
N ASP A 11 -9.72 5.13 -6.20
CA ASP A 11 -9.62 3.77 -6.72
C ASP A 11 -8.50 3.69 -7.77
N PRO A 12 -7.61 2.69 -7.68
CA PRO A 12 -6.51 2.51 -8.62
C PRO A 12 -7.02 2.15 -10.02
N SER A 13 -6.27 2.56 -11.04
CA SER A 13 -6.54 2.14 -12.42
C SER A 13 -6.26 0.65 -12.61
N GLN A 14 -6.81 0.07 -13.67
CA GLN A 14 -6.56 -1.33 -14.02
C GLN A 14 -5.06 -1.61 -14.28
N ASP A 15 -4.34 -0.66 -14.88
CA ASP A 15 -2.90 -0.77 -15.11
C ASP A 15 -2.13 -0.77 -13.79
N CYS A 16 -2.52 0.07 -12.83
CA CYS A 16 -1.94 0.08 -11.49
C CYS A 16 -2.13 -1.28 -10.79
N CYS A 17 -3.35 -1.83 -10.83
CA CYS A 17 -3.61 -3.15 -10.25
C CYS A 17 -2.87 -4.28 -10.96
N SER A 18 -2.65 -4.17 -12.27
CA SER A 18 -1.87 -5.16 -13.01
C SER A 18 -0.43 -5.20 -12.53
N VAL A 19 0.16 -4.07 -12.16
CA VAL A 19 1.48 -4.03 -11.53
C VAL A 19 1.44 -4.63 -10.12
N ILE A 20 0.50 -4.18 -9.28
CA ILE A 20 0.41 -4.62 -7.87
C ILE A 20 0.27 -6.15 -7.75
N LYS A 21 -0.53 -6.77 -8.61
CA LYS A 21 -0.71 -8.23 -8.65
C LYS A 21 0.57 -9.02 -8.95
N ASN A 22 1.59 -8.37 -9.52
CA ASN A 22 2.87 -8.98 -9.85
C ASN A 22 3.99 -8.56 -8.89
N VAL A 23 3.70 -7.69 -7.91
CA VAL A 23 4.69 -7.26 -6.91
C VAL A 23 4.75 -8.29 -5.78
N ASP A 24 5.97 -8.64 -5.37
CA ASP A 24 6.19 -9.32 -4.09
C ASP A 24 5.97 -8.31 -2.95
N ILE A 25 4.73 -8.24 -2.48
CA ILE A 25 4.30 -7.31 -1.43
C ILE A 25 5.11 -7.50 -0.13
N PRO A 26 5.31 -8.72 0.39
CA PRO A 26 6.21 -8.93 1.54
C PRO A 26 7.62 -8.39 1.33
N CYS A 27 8.18 -8.49 0.12
CA CYS A 27 9.46 -7.89 -0.21
C CYS A 27 9.40 -6.36 -0.23
N ALA A 28 8.41 -5.78 -0.92
CA ALA A 28 8.22 -4.34 -1.02
C ALA A 28 8.04 -3.68 0.36
N CYS A 29 7.28 -4.31 1.24
CA CYS A 29 7.08 -3.89 2.62
C CYS A 29 8.38 -3.72 3.41
N LYS A 30 9.42 -4.52 3.14
CA LYS A 30 10.73 -4.39 3.82
C LYS A 30 11.45 -3.09 3.48
N TYR A 31 11.10 -2.47 2.36
CA TYR A 31 11.69 -1.22 1.91
C TYR A 31 10.90 0.01 2.36
N LEU A 32 9.69 -0.15 2.92
CA LEU A 32 8.94 0.95 3.50
C LEU A 32 9.54 1.36 4.85
N THR A 33 10.63 2.12 4.78
CA THR A 33 11.24 2.72 5.97
C THR A 33 10.32 3.80 6.54
N SER A 34 10.58 4.22 7.79
CA SER A 34 9.83 5.32 8.42
C SER A 34 9.87 6.61 7.60
N ASP A 35 10.98 6.88 6.90
CA ASP A 35 11.10 8.06 6.04
C ASP A 35 10.15 7.99 4.84
N ILE A 36 10.00 6.80 4.23
CA ILE A 36 9.05 6.61 3.11
C ILE A 36 7.62 6.67 3.64
N GLN A 37 7.34 6.02 4.77
CA GLN A 37 6.02 6.06 5.40
C GLN A 37 5.61 7.47 5.83
N ALA A 38 6.56 8.39 6.06
CA ALA A 38 6.26 9.80 6.33
C ALA A 38 5.86 10.59 5.07
N LEU A 39 6.03 10.02 3.87
CA LEU A 39 5.71 10.63 2.58
C LEU A 39 4.42 10.08 1.95
N ILE A 40 3.91 8.96 2.44
CA ILE A 40 2.73 8.28 1.89
C ILE A 40 1.71 7.96 2.99
N ASP A 41 0.46 7.87 2.59
CA ASP A 41 -0.64 7.48 3.45
C ASP A 41 -0.79 5.94 3.43
N MET A 42 -0.42 5.29 4.54
CA MET A 42 -0.44 3.83 4.64
C MET A 42 -1.86 3.25 4.61
N ASP A 43 -2.87 3.96 5.08
CA ASP A 43 -4.25 3.49 5.00
C ASP A 43 -4.71 3.45 3.53
N LYS A 44 -4.20 4.37 2.70
CA LYS A 44 -4.42 4.31 1.25
C LYS A 44 -3.63 3.22 0.55
N VAL A 45 -2.44 2.86 1.07
CA VAL A 45 -1.71 1.68 0.57
C VAL A 45 -2.55 0.42 0.80
N VAL A 46 -3.15 0.28 2.00
CA VAL A 46 -4.07 -0.81 2.31
C VAL A 46 -5.27 -0.81 1.37
N HIS A 47 -5.92 0.35 1.16
CA HIS A 47 -7.05 0.49 0.21
C HIS A 47 -6.68 0.02 -1.20
N VAL A 48 -5.55 0.49 -1.72
CA VAL A 48 -5.11 0.15 -3.07
C VAL A 48 -4.80 -1.35 -3.19
N ALA A 49 -4.15 -1.94 -2.20
CA ALA A 49 -3.83 -3.37 -2.18
C ALA A 49 -5.11 -4.24 -2.14
N ASP A 50 -6.04 -3.90 -1.26
CA ASP A 50 -7.34 -4.57 -1.12
C ASP A 50 -8.18 -4.44 -2.40
N PHE A 51 -8.32 -3.22 -2.93
CA PHE A 51 -9.07 -2.97 -4.18
C PHE A 51 -8.51 -3.76 -5.36
N CYS A 52 -7.18 -3.89 -5.43
CA CYS A 52 -6.54 -4.68 -6.48
C CYS A 52 -6.60 -6.20 -6.27
N GLY A 53 -7.20 -6.68 -5.17
CA GLY A 53 -7.36 -8.10 -4.85
C GLY A 53 -6.11 -8.75 -4.30
N VAL A 54 -5.21 -7.96 -3.71
CA VAL A 54 -3.99 -8.42 -3.03
C VAL A 54 -3.97 -7.82 -1.61
N PRO A 55 -4.97 -8.14 -0.77
CA PRO A 55 -5.08 -7.54 0.56
C PRO A 55 -3.85 -7.86 1.41
N LEU A 56 -3.43 -6.86 2.19
CA LEU A 56 -2.42 -7.08 3.23
C LEU A 56 -3.04 -7.89 4.36
N GLU A 57 -2.28 -8.80 4.95
CA GLU A 57 -2.77 -9.63 6.06
C GLU A 57 -2.98 -8.76 7.30
N HIS A 58 -4.16 -8.84 7.92
CA HIS A 58 -4.48 -8.14 9.16
C HIS A 58 -3.45 -8.46 10.26
N GLY A 59 -2.93 -7.43 10.93
CA GLY A 59 -1.91 -7.56 11.97
C GLY A 59 -0.50 -7.85 11.46
N SER A 60 -0.29 -7.99 10.14
CA SER A 60 1.04 -8.11 9.57
C SER A 60 1.79 -6.77 9.60
N GLN A 61 3.12 -6.84 9.58
CA GLN A 61 3.98 -5.66 9.50
C GLN A 61 4.35 -5.37 8.05
N CYS A 62 4.10 -4.13 7.61
CA CYS A 62 4.59 -3.61 6.36
C CYS A 62 5.50 -2.41 6.64
N GLY A 63 6.81 -2.65 6.67
CA GLY A 63 7.75 -1.67 7.21
C GLY A 63 7.61 -1.59 8.73
N SER A 64 7.39 -0.39 9.27
CA SER A 64 7.02 -0.18 10.68
C SER A 64 5.51 -0.04 10.90
N TYR A 65 4.70 -0.02 9.84
CA TYR A 65 3.24 0.04 9.92
C TYR A 65 2.65 -1.34 10.21
N THR A 66 1.73 -1.39 11.17
CA THR A 66 0.90 -2.57 11.45
C THR A 66 -0.41 -2.43 10.69
N VAL A 67 -0.71 -3.41 9.84
CA VAL A 67 -1.96 -3.44 9.08
C VAL A 67 -3.15 -3.62 10.06
N PRO A 68 -4.11 -2.69 10.09
CA PRO A 68 -5.27 -2.74 10.99
C PRO A 68 -6.18 -3.90 10.63
#